data_AF-A0A8H4XGW0-F1
#
_entry.id   AF-A0A8H4XGW0-F1
#
_cell.length_a   1.000
_cell.length_b   1.000
_cell.length_c   1.000
_cell.angle_alpha   90.00
_cell.angle_beta   90.00
_cell.angle_gamma   90.00
#
_symmetry.space_group_name_H-M   'P 1'
#
loop_
_entity.id
_entity.type
_entity.pdbx_description
1 polymer ?
#
loop_
_entity_poly.entity_id
_entity_poly.type
_entity_poly.pdbx_seq_one_letter_code
_entity_poly.pdbx_strand_id
1 'polypeptide(L)'
;IQQDLVHRAKGDTILLFAAKELYDLDIIEEEAFEAWWADVRSTATEEMKTVRAQTQQFVDWLANASEEDDDDESEDESEDDDDAEDEDSDE
;
A
#
# COMPACT_ATOMS: atom_id res chain seq x y z
N ILE A 1 9.75 0.98 -20.33
CA ILE A 1 8.30 0.79 -20.60
C ILE A 1 7.52 2.10 -20.54
N GLN A 2 7.42 2.82 -19.41
CA GLN A 2 6.65 4.07 -19.33
C GLN A 2 7.10 5.11 -20.39
N GLN A 3 8.41 5.34 -20.52
CA GLN A 3 8.98 6.23 -21.55
C GLN A 3 8.59 5.82 -22.98
N ASP A 4 8.53 4.53 -23.27
CA ASP A 4 8.15 4.03 -24.59
C ASP A 4 6.65 4.22 -24.86
N LEU A 5 5.82 4.14 -23.81
CA LEU A 5 4.36 4.26 -23.90
C LEU A 5 3.90 5.69 -24.16
N VAL A 6 4.71 6.71 -23.82
CA VAL A 6 4.43 8.12 -24.12
C VAL A 6 4.09 8.33 -25.61
N HIS A 7 4.78 7.62 -26.51
CA HIS A 7 4.60 7.77 -27.96
C HIS A 7 3.67 6.72 -28.58
N ARG A 8 2.98 5.91 -27.77
CA ARG A 8 2.07 4.86 -28.26
C ARG A 8 0.61 5.27 -28.11
N ALA A 9 -0.19 4.86 -29.09
CA ALA A 9 -1.64 4.99 -28.97
C ALA A 9 -2.14 4.20 -27.75
N LYS A 10 -2.96 4.85 -26.91
CA LYS A 10 -3.47 4.29 -25.65
C LYS A 10 -2.36 3.89 -24.67
N GLY A 11 -1.22 4.59 -24.69
CA GLY A 11 -0.08 4.30 -23.80
C GLY A 11 -0.44 4.37 -22.32
N ASP A 12 -1.36 5.25 -21.95
CA ASP A 12 -1.94 5.40 -20.62
C ASP A 12 -2.71 4.15 -20.17
N THR A 13 -3.60 3.67 -21.02
CA THR A 13 -4.37 2.46 -20.77
C THR A 13 -3.46 1.22 -20.73
N ILE A 14 -2.49 1.13 -21.63
CA ILE A 14 -1.53 0.02 -21.65
C ILE A 14 -0.70 0.02 -20.37
N LEU A 15 -0.26 1.18 -19.88
CA LEU A 15 0.51 1.28 -18.64
C LEU A 15 -0.31 0.81 -17.44
N LEU A 16 -1.57 1.24 -17.34
CA LEU A 16 -2.48 0.79 -16.29
C LEU A 16 -2.65 -0.73 -16.29
N PHE A 17 -3.01 -1.34 -17.43
CA PHE A 17 -3.22 -2.79 -17.49
C PHE A 17 -1.93 -3.57 -17.28
N ALA A 18 -0.80 -3.09 -17.80
CA ALA A 18 0.49 -3.73 -17.56
C ALA A 18 0.88 -3.68 -16.09
N ALA A 19 0.67 -2.54 -15.39
CA ALA A 19 0.94 -2.43 -13.97
C ALA A 19 0.09 -3.41 -13.15
N LYS A 20 -1.21 -3.50 -13.44
CA LYS A 20 -2.11 -4.46 -12.80
C LYS A 20 -1.69 -5.90 -13.02
N GLU A 21 -1.44 -6.30 -14.27
CA GLU A 21 -1.01 -7.68 -14.57
C GLU A 21 0.33 -8.02 -13.92
N LEU A 22 1.27 -7.07 -13.82
CA LEU A 22 2.56 -7.30 -13.15
C LEU A 22 2.40 -7.49 -11.63
N TYR A 23 1.44 -6.80 -11.03
CA TYR A 23 1.06 -6.99 -9.64
C TYR A 23 0.32 -8.32 -9.42
N ASP A 24 -0.71 -8.61 -10.21
CA ASP A 24 -1.53 -9.83 -10.11
C ASP A 24 -0.71 -11.13 -10.34
N LEU A 25 0.43 -11.02 -11.03
CA LEU A 25 1.36 -12.13 -11.27
C LEU A 25 2.48 -12.23 -10.21
N ASP A 26 2.44 -11.40 -9.15
CA ASP A 26 3.46 -11.31 -8.10
C ASP A 26 4.88 -11.06 -8.67
N ILE A 27 4.98 -10.35 -9.80
CA ILE A 27 6.26 -10.02 -10.43
C ILE A 27 6.85 -8.76 -9.81
N ILE A 28 5.98 -7.81 -9.46
CA ILE A 28 6.33 -6.54 -8.85
C ILE A 28 5.47 -6.35 -7.62
N GLU A 29 6.13 -6.21 -6.47
CA GLU A 29 5.49 -5.96 -5.19
C GLU A 29 5.12 -4.48 -5.03
N GLU A 30 4.27 -4.18 -4.05
CA GLU A 30 3.75 -2.85 -3.77
C GLU A 30 4.85 -1.79 -3.57
N GLU A 31 5.86 -2.09 -2.74
CA GLU A 31 6.97 -1.17 -2.45
C GLU A 31 7.66 -0.69 -3.75
N ALA A 32 7.77 -1.56 -4.75
CA ALA A 32 8.38 -1.21 -6.03
C ALA A 32 7.47 -0.28 -6.88
N PHE A 33 6.15 -0.43 -6.79
CA PHE A 33 5.21 0.51 -7.42
C PHE A 33 5.24 1.88 -6.75
N GLU A 34 5.29 1.92 -5.41
CA GLU A 34 5.41 3.17 -4.65
C GLU A 34 6.71 3.90 -4.96
N ALA A 35 7.84 3.17 -4.92
CA ALA A 35 9.15 3.72 -5.24
C ALA A 35 9.20 4.28 -6.67
N TRP A 36 8.62 3.57 -7.65
CA TRP A 36 8.51 4.06 -9.02
C TRP A 36 7.63 5.31 -9.12
N TRP A 37 6.52 5.34 -8.39
CA TRP A 37 5.57 6.46 -8.39
C TRP A 37 6.18 7.74 -7.82
N ALA A 38 6.98 7.61 -6.76
CA ALA A 38 7.70 8.69 -6.09
C ALA A 38 8.96 9.15 -6.85
N ASP A 39 9.50 8.34 -7.74
CA ASP A 39 10.71 8.66 -8.49
C ASP A 39 10.52 9.85 -9.44
N VAL A 40 11.38 10.87 -9.35
CA VAL A 40 11.37 12.04 -10.25
C VAL A 40 11.46 11.68 -11.74
N ARG A 41 12.09 10.54 -12.06
CA ARG A 41 12.21 10.04 -13.44
C ARG A 41 10.86 9.66 -14.03
N SER A 42 9.90 9.25 -13.22
CA SER A 42 8.55 8.88 -13.68
C SER A 42 7.64 10.09 -13.93
N THR A 43 8.08 11.30 -13.58
CA THR A 43 7.39 12.58 -13.86
C THR A 43 8.26 13.61 -14.59
N ALA A 44 9.39 13.17 -15.17
CA ALA A 44 10.40 14.06 -15.76
C ALA A 44 9.88 14.95 -16.90
N THR A 45 8.80 14.57 -17.57
CA THR A 45 8.15 15.35 -18.64
C THR A 45 6.64 15.39 -18.46
N GLU A 46 5.97 16.38 -19.06
CA GLU A 46 4.51 16.47 -19.04
C GLU A 46 3.84 15.26 -19.70
N GLU A 47 4.47 14.69 -20.72
CA GLU A 47 3.99 13.47 -21.37
C GLU A 47 4.10 12.25 -20.44
N MET A 48 5.17 12.16 -19.63
CA MET A 48 5.34 11.11 -18.61
C MET A 48 4.29 11.20 -17.50
N LYS A 49 3.91 12.41 -17.10
CA LYS A 49 2.79 12.65 -16.17
C LYS A 49 1.45 12.24 -16.81
N THR A 50 1.26 12.59 -18.08
CA THR A 50 0.03 12.26 -18.82
C THR A 50 -0.14 10.75 -18.98
N VAL A 51 0.90 10.04 -19.41
CA VAL A 51 0.82 8.58 -19.65
C VAL A 51 0.57 7.80 -18.35
N ARG A 52 1.01 8.30 -17.19
CA ARG A 52 0.77 7.62 -15.90
C ARG A 52 -0.52 8.03 -15.21
N ALA A 53 -1.27 9.00 -15.73
CA ALA A 53 -2.44 9.55 -15.05
C ALA A 53 -3.52 8.49 -14.74
N GLN A 54 -3.79 7.58 -15.68
CA GLN A 54 -4.74 6.48 -15.45
C GLN A 54 -4.22 5.44 -14.44
N THR A 55 -2.90 5.31 -14.30
CA THR A 55 -2.28 4.40 -13.33
C THR A 55 -2.37 4.92 -11.91
N GLN A 56 -2.65 6.21 -11.71
CA GLN A 56 -2.74 6.81 -10.37
C GLN A 56 -3.74 6.10 -9.47
N GLN A 57 -4.96 5.84 -9.95
CA GLN A 57 -5.99 5.15 -9.15
C GLN A 57 -5.57 3.74 -8.71
N PHE A 58 -4.64 3.10 -9.41
CA PHE A 58 -4.14 1.79 -9.04
C PHE A 58 -3.08 1.90 -7.94
N VAL A 59 -2.15 2.86 -8.07
CA VAL A 59 -1.15 3.12 -7.02
C VAL A 59 -1.81 3.65 -5.74
N ASP A 60 -2.79 4.54 -5.87
CA ASP A 60 -3.54 5.04 -4.72
C ASP A 60 -4.29 3.88 -4.02
N TRP A 61 -4.84 2.92 -4.79
CA TRP A 61 -5.48 1.74 -4.21
C TRP A 61 -4.49 0.84 -3.47
N LEU A 62 -3.29 0.61 -4.01
CA LEU A 62 -2.24 -0.16 -3.35
C LEU A 62 -1.91 0.46 -1.98
N ALA A 63 -1.59 1.77 -1.95
CA ALA A 63 -1.22 2.45 -0.72
C ALA A 63 -2.32 2.40 0.36
N ASN A 64 -3.60 2.54 -0.02
CA ASN A 64 -4.70 2.43 0.95
C ASN A 64 -4.92 0.99 1.45
N ALA A 65 -4.65 -0.02 0.60
CA ALA A 65 -4.82 -1.41 1.00
C ALA A 65 -3.82 -1.83 2.08
N SER A 66 -2.60 -1.28 2.06
CA SER A 66 -1.62 -1.48 3.13
C SER A 66 -1.99 -0.78 4.44
N GLU A 67 -2.59 0.41 4.39
CA GLU A 67 -2.98 1.15 5.59
C GLU A 67 -4.13 0.48 6.39
N GLU A 68 -4.98 -0.34 5.76
CA GLU A 68 -6.06 -1.08 6.45
C GLU A 68 -5.60 -2.38 7.13
N ASP A 69 -4.44 -2.95 6.77
CA ASP A 69 -3.95 -4.26 7.29
C ASP A 69 -3.06 -4.11 8.55
N ASP A 70 -2.63 -2.88 8.88
CA ASP A 70 -1.73 -2.56 10.00
C ASP A 70 -2.48 -2.14 11.30
N ASP A 71 -3.82 -2.17 11.34
CA ASP A 71 -4.66 -1.70 12.46
C ASP A 71 -5.26 -2.85 13.33
N ASP A 72 -4.66 -4.05 13.31
CA ASP A 72 -5.09 -5.24 14.08
C ASP A 72 -4.02 -5.68 15.11
N GLU A 73 -3.38 -4.75 15.81
CA GLU A 73 -2.61 -5.07 17.03
C GLU A 73 -2.92 -4.08 18.17
N SER A 74 -3.73 -4.53 19.15
CA SER A 74 -3.54 -4.35 20.61
C SER A 74 -4.83 -3.97 21.39
N GLU A 75 -5.63 -4.97 21.76
CA GLU A 75 -6.48 -4.91 22.96
C GLU A 75 -6.36 -6.22 23.75
N ASP A 76 -5.19 -6.48 24.35
CA ASP A 76 -5.03 -7.56 25.34
C ASP A 76 -5.38 -7.01 26.75
N GLU A 77 -6.67 -7.18 27.02
CA GLU A 77 -7.40 -7.21 28.28
C GLU A 77 -6.63 -7.81 29.48
N SER A 78 -6.25 -6.95 30.45
CA SER A 78 -5.85 -7.38 31.80
C SER A 78 -6.79 -6.78 32.85
N GLU A 79 -7.95 -7.41 33.02
CA GLU A 79 -8.78 -7.32 34.21
C GLU A 79 -8.86 -8.70 34.88
N ASP A 80 -9.09 -8.70 36.20
CA ASP A 80 -9.31 -9.87 37.09
C ASP A 80 -8.03 -10.43 37.77
N ASP A 81 -7.94 -10.73 39.06
CA ASP A 81 -8.62 -10.40 40.33
C ASP A 81 -7.76 -11.20 41.33
N ASP A 82 -7.14 -10.57 42.33
CA ASP A 82 -6.42 -11.30 43.39
C ASP A 82 -6.88 -10.75 44.75
N ASP A 83 -8.09 -11.18 45.09
CA ASP A 83 -8.43 -11.94 46.29
C ASP A 83 -7.91 -11.37 47.64
N ALA A 84 -8.80 -10.63 48.30
CA ALA A 84 -8.65 -10.21 49.69
C ALA A 84 -9.08 -11.36 50.61
N GLU A 85 -8.14 -12.25 50.94
CA GLU A 85 -8.35 -13.28 51.97
C GLU A 85 -8.09 -12.71 53.36
N ASP A 86 -9.15 -12.76 54.15
CA ASP A 86 -9.29 -12.42 55.57
C ASP A 86 -8.63 -13.52 56.42
N GLU A 87 -7.57 -13.21 57.17
CA GLU A 87 -7.10 -14.08 58.27
C GLU A 87 -6.96 -13.30 59.58
N ASP A 88 -8.05 -13.37 60.34
CA ASP A 88 -8.16 -13.28 61.79
C ASP A 88 -7.00 -14.01 62.51
N SER A 89 -6.28 -13.34 63.42
CA SER A 89 -5.51 -14.04 64.46
C SER A 89 -5.31 -13.17 65.71
N ASP A 90 -6.02 -13.55 66.76
CA ASP A 90 -5.82 -13.27 68.19
C ASP A 90 -4.35 -13.04 68.64
N GLU A 91 -4.12 -12.00 69.45
CA GLU A 91 -3.41 -12.02 70.75
C GLU A 91 -3.68 -10.72 71.56
#